data_AF-A0A2W5EI72-F1
#
_entry.id   AF-A0A2W5EI72-F1
#
_cell.length_a   1.000
_cell.length_b   1.000
_cell.length_c   1.000
_cell.angle_alpha   90.00
_cell.angle_beta   90.00
_cell.angle_gamma   90.00
#
_symmetry.space_group_name_H-M   'P 1'
#
loop_
_entity.id
_entity.type
_entity.pdbx_description
1 polymer ?
#
loop_
_entity_poly.entity_id
_entity_poly.type
_entity_poly.pdbx_seq_one_letter_code
_entity_poly.pdbx_strand_id
1 'polypeptide(L)'
;MKDITIVDYNEHDIHEYQTDTLEECFPFRDNANVTWINISALDKEEVHKLCLHYHIHYLLELDILSRGQRPKMDEQDNIIFCLLNMLRIDGQTDRLDKEQVSIVLGPGFVITFQEEPNYDAFSSIRENLKTTQSRIRMKGADFLYYSILDAIVDDYSAIIDEYGDRIEGYEDEMILSKNYSFSVANMINVRKDLTLLRRNIIPVREIISNLLKTSNTLIDKNTERYFKDIYDHILQAQDI
;
A
#
# COMPACT_ATOMS: atom_id res chain seq x y z
N MET A 1 18.59 -2.14 9.59
CA MET A 1 18.16 -3.12 10.59
C MET A 1 16.95 -3.77 9.98
N LYS A 2 16.88 -5.11 9.97
CA LYS A 2 15.63 -5.78 9.61
C LYS A 2 14.59 -5.36 10.63
N ASP A 3 13.36 -5.10 10.21
CA ASP A 3 12.30 -4.70 11.12
C ASP A 3 11.04 -5.47 10.72
N ILE A 4 10.67 -6.44 11.57
CA ILE A 4 9.40 -7.13 11.50
C ILE A 4 8.53 -6.62 12.64
N THR A 5 7.39 -6.05 12.27
CA THR A 5 6.34 -5.67 13.20
C THR A 5 5.13 -6.59 13.00
N ILE A 6 4.64 -7.18 14.08
CA ILE A 6 3.46 -8.04 14.08
C ILE A 6 2.39 -7.37 14.93
N VAL A 7 1.22 -7.15 14.35
CA VAL A 7 0.03 -6.65 15.06
C VAL A 7 -1.04 -7.72 15.02
N ASP A 8 -1.28 -8.36 16.16
CA ASP A 8 -2.28 -9.41 16.33
C ASP A 8 -3.46 -8.90 17.14
N TYR A 9 -4.67 -8.93 16.57
CA TYR A 9 -5.81 -8.26 17.17
C TYR A 9 -7.15 -8.97 16.96
N ASN A 10 -8.10 -8.63 17.82
CA ASN A 10 -9.51 -8.92 17.67
C ASN A 10 -10.36 -7.73 18.17
N GLU A 11 -11.65 -7.93 18.40
CA GLU A 11 -12.56 -6.87 18.88
C GLU A 11 -12.21 -6.34 20.28
N HIS A 12 -11.56 -7.14 21.13
CA HIS A 12 -11.32 -6.85 22.55
C HIS A 12 -9.84 -6.58 22.88
N ASP A 13 -8.93 -7.36 22.31
CA ASP A 13 -7.48 -7.24 22.55
C ASP A 13 -6.68 -6.89 21.29
N ILE A 14 -5.51 -6.31 21.51
CA ILE A 14 -4.47 -6.04 20.51
C ILE A 14 -3.10 -6.28 21.12
N HIS A 15 -2.22 -6.96 20.40
CA HIS A 15 -0.86 -7.23 20.79
C HIS A 15 0.08 -6.82 19.65
N GLU A 16 1.04 -5.98 19.98
CA GLU A 16 2.08 -5.54 19.05
C GLU A 16 3.42 -6.17 19.46
N TYR A 17 4.11 -6.76 18.48
CA TYR A 17 5.42 -7.37 18.65
C TYR A 17 6.38 -6.74 17.63
N GLN A 18 7.61 -6.47 18.07
CA GLN A 18 8.72 -6.10 17.21
C GLN A 18 9.80 -7.16 17.34
N THR A 19 10.30 -7.64 16.21
CA THR A 19 11.28 -8.73 16.18
C THR A 19 12.18 -8.67 14.96
N ASP A 20 13.38 -9.19 15.12
CA ASP A 20 14.32 -9.43 14.01
C ASP A 20 14.27 -10.91 13.56
N THR A 21 13.52 -11.75 14.27
CA THR A 21 13.45 -13.20 14.07
C THR A 21 12.22 -13.57 13.25
N LEU A 22 12.44 -14.16 12.07
CA LEU A 22 11.34 -14.51 11.15
C LEU A 22 10.40 -15.57 11.74
N GLU A 23 10.96 -16.55 12.44
CA GLU A 23 10.24 -17.70 12.99
C GLU A 23 9.16 -17.29 14.02
N GLU A 24 9.27 -16.10 14.62
CA GLU A 24 8.27 -15.55 15.52
C GLU A 24 6.96 -15.17 14.80
N CYS A 25 6.98 -15.03 13.47
CA CYS A 25 5.77 -14.84 12.67
C CYS A 25 4.95 -16.13 12.58
N PHE A 26 5.59 -17.30 12.57
CA PHE A 26 4.96 -18.56 12.17
C PHE A 26 3.71 -18.97 12.98
N PRO A 27 3.64 -18.73 14.31
CA PRO A 27 2.45 -19.06 15.10
C PRO A 27 1.18 -18.32 14.68
N PHE A 28 1.29 -17.18 13.99
CA PHE A 28 0.17 -16.31 13.65
C PHE A 28 -0.61 -16.76 12.40
N ARG A 29 -0.11 -17.74 11.64
CA ARG A 29 -0.77 -18.21 10.40
C ARG A 29 -2.17 -18.80 10.64
N ASP A 30 -2.29 -19.61 11.70
CA ASP A 30 -3.50 -20.39 11.99
C ASP A 30 -4.18 -19.93 13.30
N ASN A 31 -3.92 -18.69 13.73
CA ASN A 31 -4.52 -18.18 14.96
C ASN A 31 -5.98 -17.71 14.72
N ALA A 32 -6.70 -17.47 15.81
CA ALA A 32 -8.11 -17.06 15.73
C ALA A 32 -8.32 -15.54 15.54
N ASN A 33 -7.23 -14.78 15.62
CA ASN A 33 -7.23 -13.33 15.53
C ASN A 33 -6.98 -12.89 14.09
N VAL A 34 -7.04 -11.58 13.84
CA VAL A 34 -6.51 -11.00 12.61
C VAL A 34 -5.07 -10.57 12.87
N THR A 35 -4.15 -11.04 12.04
CA THR A 35 -2.73 -10.67 12.14
C THR A 35 -2.29 -9.81 10.96
N TRP A 36 -1.68 -8.67 11.25
CA TRP A 36 -0.89 -7.91 10.28
C TRP A 36 0.59 -8.13 10.54
N ILE A 37 1.33 -8.60 9.53
CA ILE A 37 2.78 -8.77 9.59
C ILE A 37 3.40 -7.77 8.62
N ASN A 38 4.01 -6.73 9.15
CA ASN A 38 4.75 -5.74 8.38
C ASN A 38 6.23 -6.06 8.38
N ILE A 39 6.79 -6.18 7.19
CA ILE A 39 8.11 -6.72 6.97
C ILE A 39 8.90 -5.75 6.12
N SER A 40 10.05 -5.32 6.63
CA SER A 40 11.00 -4.50 5.88
C SER A 40 12.39 -5.13 5.88
N ALA A 41 13.09 -4.96 4.76
CA ALA A 41 14.50 -5.33 4.61
C ALA A 41 14.84 -6.83 4.86
N LEU A 42 13.96 -7.77 4.47
CA LEU A 42 14.32 -9.20 4.46
C LEU A 42 15.29 -9.56 3.32
N ASP A 43 16.12 -10.56 3.58
CA ASP A 43 16.86 -11.22 2.52
C ASP A 43 16.03 -12.30 1.80
N LYS A 44 16.59 -12.84 0.72
CA LYS A 44 15.91 -13.84 -0.13
C LYS A 44 15.60 -15.15 0.59
N GLU A 45 16.48 -15.61 1.48
CA GLU A 45 16.29 -16.87 2.19
C GLU A 45 15.15 -16.73 3.21
N GLU A 46 15.06 -15.58 3.86
CA GLU A 46 14.00 -15.27 4.81
C GLU A 46 12.64 -15.12 4.12
N VAL A 47 12.57 -14.41 3.00
CA VAL A 47 11.34 -14.34 2.19
C VAL A 47 10.89 -15.73 1.77
N HIS A 48 11.82 -16.59 1.34
CA HIS A 48 11.52 -17.98 0.96
C HIS A 48 10.92 -18.79 2.12
N LYS A 49 11.55 -18.74 3.31
CA LYS A 49 11.07 -19.45 4.51
C LYS A 49 9.66 -19.00 4.90
N LEU A 50 9.40 -17.69 4.87
CA LEU A 50 8.09 -17.14 5.18
C LEU A 50 7.05 -17.58 4.16
N CYS A 51 7.36 -17.46 2.86
CA CYS A 51 6.45 -17.86 1.79
C CYS A 51 6.08 -19.34 1.89
N LEU A 52 7.06 -20.20 2.15
CA LEU A 52 6.82 -21.63 2.36
C LEU A 52 5.89 -21.89 3.55
N HIS A 53 6.13 -21.22 4.69
CA HIS A 53 5.31 -21.38 5.89
C HIS A 53 3.87 -20.88 5.70
N TYR A 54 3.69 -19.74 5.04
CA TYR A 54 2.39 -19.12 4.78
C TYR A 54 1.69 -19.65 3.53
N HIS A 55 2.25 -20.69 2.88
CA HIS A 55 1.73 -21.28 1.65
C HIS A 55 1.59 -20.26 0.50
N ILE A 56 2.45 -19.25 0.47
CA ILE A 56 2.58 -18.31 -0.63
C ILE A 56 3.30 -19.02 -1.77
N HIS A 57 2.69 -19.05 -2.94
CA HIS A 57 3.24 -19.77 -4.08
C HIS A 57 4.55 -19.14 -4.57
N TYR A 58 5.46 -19.99 -5.05
CA TYR A 58 6.80 -19.60 -5.52
C TYR A 58 6.78 -18.51 -6.61
N LEU A 59 5.75 -18.45 -7.47
CA LEU A 59 5.64 -17.36 -8.45
C LEU A 59 5.46 -15.99 -7.79
N LEU A 60 4.67 -15.93 -6.71
CA LEU A 60 4.45 -14.70 -5.94
C LEU A 60 5.70 -14.33 -5.13
N GLU A 61 6.43 -15.32 -4.61
CA GLU A 61 7.73 -15.12 -3.98
C GLU A 61 8.73 -14.43 -4.93
N LEU A 62 8.78 -14.87 -6.20
CA LEU A 62 9.62 -14.23 -7.22
C LEU A 62 9.21 -12.77 -7.48
N ASP A 63 7.91 -12.48 -7.43
CA ASP A 63 7.42 -11.10 -7.58
C ASP A 63 7.82 -10.22 -6.40
N ILE A 64 7.67 -10.72 -5.16
CA ILE A 64 8.09 -10.03 -3.92
C ILE A 64 9.58 -9.66 -3.99
N LEU A 65 10.42 -10.58 -4.49
CA LEU A 65 11.88 -10.38 -4.58
C LEU A 65 12.32 -9.55 -5.81
N SER A 66 11.41 -9.27 -6.74
CA SER A 66 11.71 -8.52 -7.95
C SER A 66 11.55 -7.02 -7.73
N ARG A 67 12.30 -6.20 -8.46
CA ARG A 67 12.26 -4.73 -8.35
C ARG A 67 11.64 -4.10 -9.57
N GLY A 68 10.88 -3.03 -9.34
CA GLY A 68 10.34 -2.19 -10.41
C GLY A 68 9.27 -2.87 -11.26
N GLN A 69 8.55 -3.84 -10.68
CA GLN A 69 7.39 -4.43 -11.33
C GLN A 69 6.29 -3.40 -11.52
N ARG A 70 5.43 -3.65 -12.50
CA ARG A 70 4.18 -2.89 -12.62
C ARG A 70 3.22 -3.37 -11.55
N PRO A 71 2.36 -2.49 -11.00
CA PRO A 71 1.36 -2.93 -10.08
C PRO A 71 0.48 -4.00 -10.71
N LYS A 72 0.15 -5.03 -9.92
CA LYS A 72 -0.63 -6.18 -10.36
C LYS A 72 -1.31 -6.85 -9.18
N MET A 73 -2.27 -7.71 -9.50
CA MET A 73 -2.94 -8.57 -8.54
C MET A 73 -3.00 -9.98 -9.12
N ASP A 74 -2.70 -10.95 -8.28
CA ASP A 74 -2.77 -12.37 -8.61
C ASP A 74 -3.55 -13.09 -7.50
N GLU A 75 -4.38 -14.06 -7.88
CA GLU A 75 -5.09 -14.93 -6.94
C GLU A 75 -4.60 -16.35 -7.12
N GLN A 76 -4.22 -16.98 -6.02
CA GLN A 76 -3.81 -18.37 -6.04
C GLN A 76 -4.22 -19.07 -4.76
N ASP A 77 -4.98 -20.16 -4.92
CA ASP A 77 -5.52 -20.94 -3.80
C ASP A 77 -6.25 -20.04 -2.79
N ASN A 78 -5.84 -20.06 -1.52
CA ASN A 78 -6.36 -19.20 -0.44
C ASN A 78 -5.45 -17.99 -0.20
N ILE A 79 -4.88 -17.41 -1.25
CA ILE A 79 -4.06 -16.20 -1.19
C ILE A 79 -4.52 -15.22 -2.27
N ILE A 80 -4.69 -13.96 -1.87
CA ILE A 80 -4.76 -12.83 -2.79
C ILE A 80 -3.47 -12.03 -2.63
N PHE A 81 -2.77 -11.85 -3.73
CA PHE A 81 -1.54 -11.07 -3.81
C PHE A 81 -1.78 -9.76 -4.56
N CYS A 82 -1.20 -8.69 -4.06
CA CYS A 82 -1.16 -7.41 -4.73
C CYS A 82 0.25 -6.83 -4.62
N LEU A 83 0.76 -6.31 -5.73
CA LEU A 83 1.98 -5.53 -5.79
C LEU A 83 1.61 -4.16 -6.32
N LEU A 84 2.02 -3.10 -5.64
CA LEU A 84 1.83 -1.71 -6.05
C LEU A 84 2.94 -0.82 -5.51
N ASN A 85 2.89 0.48 -5.82
CA ASN A 85 3.91 1.43 -5.38
C ASN A 85 3.31 2.45 -4.43
N MET A 86 3.84 2.60 -3.22
CA MET A 86 3.62 3.80 -2.43
C MET A 86 4.32 4.96 -3.12
N LEU A 87 3.67 6.12 -3.19
CA LEU A 87 4.23 7.33 -3.79
C LEU A 87 4.36 8.40 -2.72
N ARG A 88 5.43 9.20 -2.80
CA ARG A 88 5.66 10.33 -1.89
C ARG A 88 6.41 11.44 -2.61
N ILE A 89 6.32 12.66 -2.10
CA ILE A 89 7.24 13.71 -2.51
C ILE A 89 8.45 13.66 -1.58
N ASP A 90 9.62 13.37 -2.15
CA ASP A 90 10.86 13.31 -1.38
C ASP A 90 11.28 14.70 -0.91
N GLY A 91 11.41 14.88 0.41
CA GLY A 91 11.67 16.19 1.00
C GLY A 91 13.05 16.78 0.69
N GLN A 92 13.99 16.01 0.12
CA GLN A 92 15.33 16.50 -0.25
C GLN A 92 15.40 16.94 -1.71
N THR A 93 14.81 16.14 -2.59
CA THR A 93 14.83 16.36 -4.04
C THR A 93 13.63 17.16 -4.52
N ASP A 94 12.56 17.23 -3.72
CA ASP A 94 11.28 17.82 -4.07
C ASP A 94 10.67 17.18 -5.34
N ARG A 95 10.88 15.88 -5.49
CA ARG A 95 10.42 15.06 -6.63
C ARG A 95 9.56 13.91 -6.12
N LEU A 96 8.71 13.41 -7.02
CA LEU A 96 7.99 12.16 -6.78
C LEU A 96 8.98 11.00 -6.66
N ASP A 97 8.95 10.36 -5.50
CA ASP A 97 9.63 9.12 -5.19
C ASP A 97 8.62 7.97 -5.08
N LYS A 98 9.08 6.74 -5.28
CA LYS A 98 8.22 5.56 -5.24
C LYS A 98 8.90 4.40 -4.52
N GLU A 99 8.10 3.66 -3.78
CA GLU A 99 8.52 2.45 -3.10
C GLU A 99 7.59 1.29 -3.46
N GLN A 100 8.15 0.14 -3.85
CA GLN A 100 7.33 -1.03 -4.15
C GLN A 100 6.89 -1.71 -2.85
N VAL A 101 5.60 -2.02 -2.75
CA VAL A 101 5.01 -2.79 -1.66
C VAL A 101 4.31 -4.01 -2.22
N SER A 102 4.59 -5.16 -1.60
CA SER A 102 3.84 -6.40 -1.84
C SER A 102 2.92 -6.68 -0.66
N ILE A 103 1.67 -7.01 -0.94
CA ILE A 103 0.63 -7.27 0.05
C ILE A 103 0.05 -8.65 -0.22
N VAL A 104 0.03 -9.49 0.80
CA VAL A 104 -0.53 -10.84 0.77
C VAL A 104 -1.68 -10.89 1.73
N LEU A 105 -2.88 -11.19 1.25
CA LEU A 105 -4.04 -11.52 2.07
C LEU A 105 -4.23 -13.04 2.07
N GLY A 106 -4.32 -13.62 3.26
CA GLY A 106 -4.70 -15.02 3.47
C GLY A 106 -5.74 -15.18 4.58
N PRO A 107 -6.04 -16.42 5.00
CA PRO A 107 -7.06 -16.68 6.01
C PRO A 107 -6.65 -16.11 7.37
N GLY A 108 -7.23 -14.97 7.75
CA GLY A 108 -6.97 -14.33 9.05
C GLY A 108 -5.70 -13.48 9.11
N PHE A 109 -4.96 -13.31 8.01
CA PHE A 109 -3.72 -12.51 8.03
C PHE A 109 -3.54 -11.64 6.80
N VAL A 110 -2.79 -10.55 6.99
CA VAL A 110 -2.20 -9.73 5.92
C VAL A 110 -0.70 -9.59 6.15
N ILE A 111 0.09 -9.81 5.12
CA ILE A 111 1.55 -9.60 5.16
C ILE A 111 1.91 -8.49 4.18
N THR A 112 2.65 -7.49 4.65
CA THR A 112 3.19 -6.40 3.82
C THR A 112 4.71 -6.52 3.76
N PHE A 113 5.27 -6.52 2.55
CA PHE A 113 6.71 -6.47 2.30
C PHE A 113 7.08 -5.11 1.74
N GLN A 114 8.00 -4.42 2.41
CA GLN A 114 8.45 -3.07 2.11
C GLN A 114 9.96 -3.05 1.82
N GLU A 115 10.41 -2.10 1.01
CA GLU A 115 11.83 -1.92 0.71
C GLU A 115 12.51 -1.07 1.78
N GLU A 116 11.81 -0.06 2.30
CA GLU A 116 12.31 0.89 3.29
C GLU A 116 11.58 0.77 4.64
N PRO A 117 12.31 0.70 5.78
CA PRO A 117 11.68 0.58 7.10
C PRO A 117 11.13 1.91 7.64
N ASN A 118 11.58 3.05 7.11
CA ASN A 118 11.40 4.35 7.76
C ASN A 118 10.18 5.14 7.23
N TYR A 119 9.46 4.60 6.25
CA TYR A 119 8.34 5.29 5.64
C TYR A 119 7.28 4.31 5.18
N ASP A 120 6.03 4.59 5.55
CA ASP A 120 4.87 3.92 4.99
C ASP A 120 3.59 4.76 5.11
N ALA A 121 2.58 4.38 4.32
CA ALA A 121 1.25 4.97 4.33
C ALA A 121 0.39 4.51 5.53
N PHE A 122 0.91 3.64 6.40
CA PHE A 122 0.08 2.82 7.30
C PHE A 122 -0.01 3.34 8.74
N SER A 123 0.56 4.50 9.03
CA SER A 123 0.51 5.13 10.36
C SER A 123 -0.92 5.27 10.90
N SER A 124 -1.86 5.78 10.09
CA SER A 124 -3.28 5.90 10.45
C SER A 124 -3.93 4.55 10.76
N ILE A 125 -3.51 3.48 10.09
CA ILE A 125 -4.02 2.12 10.34
C ILE A 125 -3.58 1.65 11.73
N ARG A 126 -2.31 1.85 12.09
CA ARG A 126 -1.78 1.52 13.42
C ARG A 126 -2.51 2.27 14.53
N GLU A 127 -2.77 3.57 14.35
CA GLU A 127 -3.50 4.37 15.34
C GLU A 127 -4.98 3.95 15.46
N ASN A 128 -5.62 3.62 14.33
CA ASN A 128 -6.99 3.08 14.33
C ASN A 128 -7.07 1.71 15.03
N LEU A 129 -6.06 0.87 14.89
CA LEU A 129 -5.97 -0.43 15.58
C LEU A 129 -5.82 -0.27 17.10
N LYS A 130 -5.14 0.78 17.58
CA LYS A 130 -5.05 1.10 19.02
C LYS A 130 -6.38 1.62 19.59
N THR A 131 -7.26 2.15 18.74
CA THR A 131 -8.56 2.66 19.15
C THR A 131 -9.54 1.51 19.43
N THR A 132 -10.07 1.47 20.66
CA THR A 132 -11.04 0.44 21.07
C THR A 132 -12.32 0.53 20.23
N GLN A 133 -12.84 -0.62 19.78
CA GLN A 133 -14.05 -0.72 18.94
C GLN A 133 -13.97 0.05 17.61
N SER A 134 -12.77 0.32 17.10
CA SER A 134 -12.63 0.86 15.74
C SER A 134 -13.17 -0.14 14.71
N ARG A 135 -13.57 0.38 13.53
CA ARG A 135 -14.14 -0.47 12.47
C ARG A 135 -13.19 -1.58 12.05
N ILE A 136 -11.89 -1.30 11.99
CA ILE A 136 -10.86 -2.28 11.60
C ILE A 136 -10.75 -3.45 12.59
N ARG A 137 -10.98 -3.21 13.88
CA ARG A 137 -10.97 -4.24 14.92
C ARG A 137 -12.19 -5.16 14.93
N MET A 138 -13.32 -4.66 14.44
CA MET A 138 -14.58 -5.41 14.35
C MET A 138 -14.72 -6.19 13.03
N LYS A 139 -13.70 -6.15 12.17
CA LYS A 139 -13.71 -6.72 10.83
C LYS A 139 -12.56 -7.69 10.63
N GLY A 140 -12.65 -8.50 9.57
CA GLY A 140 -11.65 -9.51 9.23
C GLY A 140 -10.41 -8.93 8.55
N ALA A 141 -9.51 -9.85 8.18
CA ALA A 141 -8.27 -9.54 7.46
C ALA A 141 -8.52 -8.87 6.09
N ASP A 142 -9.67 -9.13 5.48
CA ASP A 142 -10.09 -8.50 4.22
C ASP A 142 -10.30 -6.99 4.36
N PHE A 143 -10.84 -6.55 5.49
CA PHE A 143 -11.00 -5.13 5.79
C PHE A 143 -9.67 -4.45 6.13
N LEU A 144 -8.75 -5.16 6.79
CA LEU A 144 -7.37 -4.68 6.97
C LEU A 144 -6.67 -4.54 5.61
N TYR A 145 -6.80 -5.54 4.73
CA TYR A 145 -6.26 -5.49 3.38
C TYR A 145 -6.84 -4.33 2.57
N TYR A 146 -8.15 -4.10 2.65
CA TYR A 146 -8.78 -2.88 2.12
C TYR A 146 -8.14 -1.62 2.70
N SER A 147 -8.02 -1.52 4.02
CA SER A 147 -7.51 -0.32 4.70
C SER A 147 -6.07 0.02 4.27
N ILE A 148 -5.25 -1.00 4.03
CA ILE A 148 -3.88 -0.84 3.51
C ILE A 148 -3.90 -0.32 2.07
N LEU A 149 -4.74 -0.86 1.20
CA LEU A 149 -4.88 -0.38 -0.18
C LEU A 149 -5.43 1.05 -0.24
N ASP A 150 -6.43 1.36 0.59
CA ASP A 150 -7.05 2.69 0.71
C ASP A 150 -6.00 3.73 1.09
N ALA A 151 -5.20 3.45 2.13
CA ALA A 151 -4.13 4.34 2.56
C ALA A 151 -3.11 4.65 1.46
N ILE A 152 -2.74 3.65 0.63
CA ILE A 152 -1.82 3.88 -0.50
C ILE A 152 -2.47 4.74 -1.59
N VAL A 153 -3.77 4.57 -1.83
CA VAL A 153 -4.52 5.35 -2.83
C VAL A 153 -4.79 6.78 -2.37
N ASP A 154 -5.03 6.98 -1.07
CA ASP A 154 -5.20 8.30 -0.47
C ASP A 154 -3.94 9.16 -0.64
N ASP A 155 -2.75 8.59 -0.48
CA ASP A 155 -1.48 9.27 -0.75
C ASP A 155 -1.38 9.77 -2.20
N TYR A 156 -1.93 9.02 -3.17
CA TYR A 156 -1.93 9.48 -4.56
C TYR A 156 -2.76 10.75 -4.76
N SER A 157 -3.93 10.80 -4.12
CA SER A 157 -4.82 11.97 -4.18
C SER A 157 -4.17 13.18 -3.53
N ALA A 158 -3.55 13.00 -2.36
CA ALA A 158 -2.83 14.07 -1.67
C ALA A 158 -1.68 14.65 -2.53
N ILE A 159 -0.96 13.80 -3.26
CA ILE A 159 0.12 14.24 -4.16
C ILE A 159 -0.42 15.00 -5.37
N ILE A 160 -1.57 14.59 -5.92
CA ILE A 160 -2.20 15.30 -7.04
C ILE A 160 -2.59 16.71 -6.59
N ASP A 161 -3.25 16.83 -5.43
CA ASP A 161 -3.67 18.11 -4.88
C ASP A 161 -2.45 19.02 -4.63
N GLU A 162 -1.38 18.51 -4.01
CA GLU A 162 -0.17 19.28 -3.77
C GLU A 162 0.51 19.74 -5.08
N TYR A 163 0.56 18.88 -6.11
CA TYR A 163 1.08 19.30 -7.41
C TYR A 163 0.17 20.31 -8.12
N GLY A 164 -1.14 20.26 -7.90
CA GLY A 164 -2.09 21.27 -8.35
C GLY A 164 -1.76 22.64 -7.76
N ASP A 165 -1.65 22.73 -6.43
CA ASP A 165 -1.28 23.95 -5.72
C ASP A 165 0.07 24.52 -6.19
N ARG A 166 1.06 23.64 -6.45
CA ARG A 166 2.37 24.04 -6.98
C ARG A 166 2.26 24.66 -8.37
N ILE A 167 1.44 24.08 -9.26
CA ILE A 167 1.24 24.63 -10.60
C ILE A 167 0.63 26.03 -10.50
N GLU A 168 -0.42 26.22 -9.70
CA GLU A 168 -1.04 27.52 -9.47
C GLU A 168 -0.03 28.55 -8.95
N GLY A 169 0.79 28.16 -7.96
CA GLY A 169 1.85 29.03 -7.43
C GLY A 169 2.89 29.45 -8.48
N TYR A 170 3.28 28.54 -9.38
CA TYR A 170 4.18 28.87 -10.48
C TYR A 170 3.51 29.77 -11.53
N GLU A 171 2.21 29.60 -11.80
CA GLU A 171 1.46 30.47 -12.71
C GLU A 171 1.39 31.91 -12.18
N ASP A 172 1.10 32.08 -10.89
CA ASP A 172 1.10 33.37 -10.22
C ASP A 172 2.49 34.03 -10.24
N GLU A 173 3.55 33.26 -9.98
CA GLU A 173 4.93 33.76 -10.05
C GLU A 173 5.28 34.29 -11.45
N MET A 174 4.78 33.65 -12.52
CA MET A 174 5.02 34.09 -13.90
C MET A 174 4.30 35.39 -14.24
N ILE A 175 3.13 35.62 -13.65
CA ILE A 175 2.34 36.85 -13.84
C ILE A 175 2.97 38.01 -13.06
N LEU A 176 3.38 37.76 -11.81
CA LEU A 176 3.85 38.76 -10.87
C LEU A 176 5.34 39.09 -10.99
N SER A 177 6.16 38.08 -11.31
CA SER A 177 7.62 38.17 -11.36
C SER A 177 8.14 37.88 -12.77
N LYS A 178 9.22 38.55 -13.19
CA LYS A 178 9.86 38.28 -14.49
C LYS A 178 10.66 36.96 -14.52
N ASN A 179 10.48 36.06 -13.55
CA ASN A 179 11.28 34.84 -13.42
C ASN A 179 10.73 33.66 -14.23
N TYR A 180 10.21 33.96 -15.42
CA TYR A 180 9.47 33.04 -16.31
C TYR A 180 10.20 31.72 -16.56
N SER A 181 11.53 31.77 -16.75
CA SER A 181 12.31 30.56 -17.05
C SER A 181 12.37 29.57 -15.88
N PHE A 182 12.32 30.04 -14.64
CA PHE A 182 12.35 29.20 -13.44
C PHE A 182 11.01 28.49 -13.27
N SER A 183 9.91 29.23 -13.28
CA SER A 183 8.55 28.69 -13.11
C SER A 183 8.19 27.70 -14.23
N VAL A 184 8.54 27.99 -15.49
CA VAL A 184 8.34 27.05 -16.62
C VAL A 184 9.12 25.75 -16.42
N ALA A 185 10.37 25.82 -15.95
CA ALA A 185 11.18 24.62 -15.71
C ALA A 185 10.55 23.74 -14.61
N ASN A 186 10.04 24.35 -13.54
CA ASN A 186 9.39 23.62 -12.45
C ASN A 186 8.03 23.05 -12.86
N MET A 187 7.21 23.76 -13.65
CA MET A 187 5.99 23.19 -14.22
C MET A 187 6.26 21.96 -15.09
N ILE A 188 7.33 21.99 -15.90
CA ILE A 188 7.74 20.83 -16.71
C ILE A 188 8.11 19.65 -15.79
N ASN A 189 8.78 19.92 -14.68
CA ASN A 189 9.17 18.95 -13.69
C ASN A 189 7.94 18.35 -12.96
N VAL A 190 6.97 19.16 -12.54
CA VAL A 190 5.69 18.69 -11.99
C VAL A 190 4.94 17.82 -13.00
N ARG A 191 4.85 18.25 -14.26
CA ARG A 191 4.19 17.47 -15.32
C ARG A 191 4.83 16.08 -15.53
N LYS A 192 6.16 15.97 -15.41
CA LYS A 192 6.86 14.68 -15.49
C LYS A 192 6.48 13.78 -14.31
N ASP A 193 6.35 14.35 -13.11
CA ASP A 193 5.97 13.59 -11.91
C ASP A 193 4.51 13.15 -11.96
N LEU A 194 3.58 14.01 -12.37
CA LEU A 194 2.19 13.63 -12.63
C LEU A 194 2.08 12.52 -13.68
N THR A 195 2.94 12.54 -14.71
CA THR A 195 3.01 11.44 -15.69
C THR A 195 3.47 10.13 -15.06
N LEU A 196 4.43 10.18 -14.12
CA LEU A 196 4.90 9.01 -13.38
C LEU A 196 3.81 8.49 -12.43
N LEU A 197 3.14 9.37 -11.69
CA LEU A 197 2.00 9.05 -10.84
C LEU A 197 0.88 8.37 -11.65
N ARG A 198 0.47 8.94 -12.79
CA ARG A 198 -0.57 8.36 -13.65
C ARG A 198 -0.23 6.94 -14.13
N ARG A 199 1.05 6.66 -14.42
CA ARG A 199 1.51 5.32 -14.80
C ARG A 199 1.39 4.29 -13.67
N ASN A 200 1.38 4.73 -12.41
CA ASN A 200 1.19 3.87 -11.24
C ASN A 200 -0.30 3.74 -10.86
N ILE A 201 -1.11 4.78 -11.02
CA ILE A 201 -2.55 4.76 -10.69
C ILE A 201 -3.34 3.87 -11.66
N ILE A 202 -3.05 3.91 -12.96
CA ILE A 202 -3.84 3.18 -13.97
C ILE A 202 -3.92 1.66 -13.67
N PRO A 203 -2.81 0.97 -13.38
CA PRO A 203 -2.86 -0.45 -13.00
C PRO A 203 -3.61 -0.71 -11.69
N VAL A 204 -3.55 0.21 -10.72
CA VAL A 204 -4.29 0.05 -9.45
C VAL A 204 -5.80 0.03 -9.69
N ARG A 205 -6.31 0.82 -10.66
CA ARG A 205 -7.72 0.72 -11.08
C ARG A 205 -8.09 -0.70 -11.52
N GLU A 206 -7.22 -1.36 -12.28
CA GLU A 206 -7.45 -2.73 -12.76
C GLU A 206 -7.42 -3.73 -11.59
N ILE A 207 -6.49 -3.56 -10.65
CA ILE A 207 -6.43 -4.33 -9.41
C ILE A 207 -7.75 -4.24 -8.65
N ILE A 208 -8.23 -3.02 -8.37
CA ILE A 208 -9.49 -2.83 -7.64
C ILE A 208 -10.68 -3.37 -8.43
N SER A 209 -10.69 -3.21 -9.76
CA SER A 209 -11.74 -3.80 -10.61
C SER A 209 -11.76 -5.33 -10.55
N ASN A 210 -10.60 -5.97 -10.44
CA ASN A 210 -10.48 -7.41 -10.31
C ASN A 210 -10.92 -7.88 -8.92
N LEU A 211 -10.53 -7.16 -7.86
CA LEU A 211 -11.03 -7.41 -6.49
C LEU A 211 -12.56 -7.33 -6.43
N LEU A 212 -13.18 -6.33 -7.07
CA LEU A 212 -14.64 -6.20 -7.12
C LEU A 212 -15.35 -7.32 -7.90
N LYS A 213 -14.63 -8.08 -8.73
CA LYS A 213 -15.17 -9.20 -9.52
C LYS A 213 -14.76 -10.55 -8.96
N THR A 214 -13.92 -10.58 -7.93
CA THR A 214 -13.41 -11.83 -7.39
C THR A 214 -14.54 -12.67 -6.80
N SER A 215 -14.38 -13.99 -6.88
CA SER A 215 -15.23 -14.94 -6.18
C SER A 215 -14.50 -15.62 -5.02
N ASN A 216 -13.28 -15.15 -4.72
CA ASN A 216 -12.46 -15.67 -3.63
C ASN A 216 -13.14 -15.42 -2.28
N THR A 217 -13.19 -16.47 -1.44
CA THR A 217 -13.86 -16.42 -0.13
C THR A 217 -13.13 -15.58 0.91
N LEU A 218 -11.90 -15.14 0.60
CA LEU A 218 -11.16 -14.21 1.44
C LEU A 218 -11.78 -12.81 1.48
N ILE A 219 -12.52 -12.38 0.46
CA ILE A 219 -13.18 -11.07 0.44
C ILE A 219 -14.65 -11.23 0.83
N ASP A 220 -15.05 -10.65 1.96
CA ASP A 220 -16.45 -10.64 2.36
C ASP A 220 -17.26 -9.66 1.49
N LYS A 221 -18.50 -10.02 1.16
CA LYS A 221 -19.40 -9.17 0.36
C LYS A 221 -19.66 -7.80 0.99
N ASN A 222 -19.61 -7.72 2.33
CA ASN A 222 -19.76 -6.45 3.04
C ASN A 222 -18.53 -5.54 2.87
N THR A 223 -17.39 -6.10 2.47
CA THR A 223 -16.14 -5.38 2.21
C THR A 223 -16.08 -4.85 0.78
N GLU A 224 -16.80 -5.46 -0.18
CA GLU A 224 -16.89 -5.00 -1.58
C GLU A 224 -17.24 -3.51 -1.73
N ARG A 225 -18.14 -2.99 -0.87
CA ARG A 225 -18.52 -1.56 -0.93
C ARG A 225 -17.35 -0.62 -0.69
N TYR A 226 -16.38 -1.03 0.12
CA TYR A 226 -15.21 -0.22 0.46
C TYR A 226 -14.19 -0.23 -0.68
N PHE A 227 -14.00 -1.38 -1.35
CA PHE A 227 -13.22 -1.43 -2.59
C PHE A 227 -13.85 -0.57 -3.69
N LYS A 228 -15.17 -0.44 -3.72
CA LYS A 228 -15.85 0.46 -4.66
C LYS A 228 -15.51 1.93 -4.38
N ASP A 229 -15.42 2.32 -3.11
CA ASP A 229 -15.01 3.68 -2.74
C ASP A 229 -13.58 3.97 -3.24
N ILE A 230 -12.64 3.02 -3.09
CA ILE A 230 -11.28 3.13 -3.69
C ILE A 230 -11.36 3.29 -5.21
N TYR A 231 -12.20 2.50 -5.87
CA TYR A 231 -12.36 2.56 -7.33
C TYR A 231 -12.82 3.95 -7.77
N ASP A 232 -13.78 4.54 -7.05
CA ASP A 232 -14.31 5.88 -7.34
C ASP A 232 -13.25 6.96 -7.07
N HIS A 233 -12.45 6.84 -6.00
CA HIS A 233 -11.31 7.74 -5.72
C HIS A 233 -10.25 7.69 -6.84
N ILE A 234 -9.92 6.49 -7.33
CA ILE A 234 -8.97 6.32 -8.45
C ILE A 234 -9.49 6.97 -9.73
N LEU A 235 -10.80 6.89 -10.01
CA LEU A 235 -11.39 7.54 -11.18
C LEU A 235 -11.27 9.07 -11.07
N GLN A 236 -11.59 9.63 -9.90
CA GLN A 236 -11.43 11.05 -9.65
C GLN A 236 -9.98 11.50 -9.84
N ALA A 237 -9.02 10.72 -9.33
CA ALA A 237 -7.59 10.99 -9.49
C ALA A 237 -7.08 10.91 -10.94
N GLN A 238 -7.79 10.21 -11.85
CA GLN A 238 -7.41 10.10 -13.27
C GLN A 238 -7.91 11.26 -14.15
N ASP A 239 -8.94 11.95 -13.69
CA ASP A 239 -9.62 13.03 -14.41
C ASP A 239 -8.93 14.39 -14.22
N ILE A 240 -7.95 14.49 -13.31
CA ILE A 240 -7.07 15.64 -13.06
C ILE A 240 -5.81 15.55 -13.95
#